data_AF-A0A8B5XL34-F1
#
_entry.id   AF-A0A8B5XL34-F1
#
_cell.length_a   1.000
_cell.length_b   1.000
_cell.length_c   1.000
_cell.angle_alpha   90.00
_cell.angle_beta   90.00
_cell.angle_gamma   90.00
#
_symmetry.space_group_name_H-M   'P 1'
#
loop_
_entity.id
_entity.type
_entity.pdbx_description
1 polymer ?
#
loop_
_entity_poly.entity_id
_entity_poly.type
_entity_poly.pdbx_seq_one_letter_code
_entity_poly.pdbx_strand_id
1 'polypeptide(L)'
;MDFEYFYNREAERFNFLKVPEILVDREEFRGLSAEAIILYSILLKQTGMSFKNNWIDKEGRVFIYFTVEEIMKRRNISKPTAIKTLDELDVKKGMGLIERVRLGLGKPNIIYVKDFMSIFQVKENDLQKSKNLTSEVKDFNLRSKENELQEVKNLDSNYIENNKSKYSKREYSFGENGLGTFQNVFLAAEDISDLQIIMNSQLENYIR
;
A
#
# COMPACT_ATOMS: atom_id res chain seq x y z
N MET A 1 -5.57 25.83 -25.91
CA MET A 1 -6.31 25.36 -24.72
C MET A 1 -6.15 26.45 -23.70
N ASP A 2 -7.24 27.11 -23.32
CA ASP A 2 -7.22 28.13 -22.28
C ASP A 2 -7.64 27.45 -20.97
N PHE A 3 -6.69 27.34 -20.05
CA PHE A 3 -6.93 26.77 -18.73
C PHE A 3 -7.46 27.87 -17.80
N GLU A 4 -8.56 27.61 -17.11
CA GLU A 4 -9.15 28.51 -16.13
C GLU A 4 -8.51 28.33 -14.73
N TYR A 5 -8.55 29.37 -13.90
CA TYR A 5 -8.05 29.32 -12.52
C TYR A 5 -8.90 28.42 -11.61
N PHE A 6 -8.31 27.99 -10.49
CA PHE A 6 -8.94 27.08 -9.55
C PHE A 6 -10.01 27.79 -8.70
N TYR A 7 -11.27 27.74 -9.13
CA TYR A 7 -12.42 28.23 -8.35
C TYR A 7 -13.16 27.05 -7.72
N ASN A 8 -12.68 26.59 -6.55
CA ASN A 8 -13.27 25.60 -5.64
C ASN A 8 -14.55 24.85 -6.11
N ARG A 9 -14.43 23.95 -7.10
CA ARG A 9 -15.53 23.03 -7.52
C ARG A 9 -15.27 21.69 -6.86
N GLU A 10 -16.08 21.35 -5.86
CA GLU A 10 -15.72 20.38 -4.83
C GLU A 10 -15.98 18.92 -5.26
N ALA A 11 -17.15 18.57 -5.78
CA ALA A 11 -17.59 17.17 -5.82
C ALA A 11 -16.77 16.20 -6.75
N GLU A 12 -16.32 16.64 -7.93
CA GLU A 12 -15.58 15.76 -8.86
C GLU A 12 -14.05 15.80 -8.66
N ARG A 13 -13.52 16.78 -7.90
CA ARG A 13 -12.07 16.90 -7.63
C ARG A 13 -11.55 15.89 -6.60
N PHE A 14 -12.41 15.26 -5.81
CA PHE A 14 -12.00 14.38 -4.71
C PHE A 14 -11.75 12.92 -5.11
N ASN A 15 -11.74 12.60 -6.40
CA ASN A 15 -11.49 11.24 -6.89
C ASN A 15 -9.99 10.93 -6.94
N PHE A 16 -9.38 10.74 -5.77
CA PHE A 16 -7.95 10.51 -5.66
C PHE A 16 -7.56 9.07 -5.99
N LEU A 17 -6.30 8.94 -6.42
CA LEU A 17 -5.56 7.70 -6.43
C LEU A 17 -4.59 7.72 -5.25
N LYS A 18 -4.73 6.78 -4.32
CA LYS A 18 -3.82 6.68 -3.17
C LYS A 18 -2.63 5.81 -3.57
N VAL A 19 -1.44 6.38 -3.49
CA VAL A 19 -0.18 5.66 -3.72
C VAL A 19 0.49 5.49 -2.35
N PRO A 20 0.73 4.26 -1.88
CA PRO A 20 1.53 4.03 -0.69
C PRO A 20 2.96 4.56 -0.89
N GLU A 21 3.41 5.48 -0.04
CA GLU A 21 4.77 6.07 -0.09
C GLU A 21 5.86 5.01 -0.07
N ILE A 22 5.61 3.89 0.61
CA ILE A 22 6.52 2.75 0.68
C ILE A 22 6.89 2.19 -0.70
N LEU A 23 5.97 2.24 -1.68
CA LEU A 23 6.24 1.79 -3.05
C LEU A 23 7.16 2.74 -3.83
N VAL A 24 7.29 3.98 -3.35
CA VAL A 24 8.09 5.05 -3.97
C VAL A 24 9.47 5.13 -3.30
N ASP A 25 9.50 5.09 -1.97
CA ASP A 25 10.70 5.47 -1.21
C ASP A 25 11.59 4.28 -0.84
N ARG A 26 11.03 3.08 -0.72
CA ARG A 26 11.78 1.91 -0.23
C ARG A 26 12.55 1.21 -1.33
N GLU A 27 13.71 0.69 -0.95
CA GLU A 27 14.61 -0.03 -1.87
C GLU A 27 14.01 -1.33 -2.39
N GLU A 28 13.15 -1.99 -1.61
CA GLU A 28 12.42 -3.19 -2.03
C GLU A 28 11.60 -2.96 -3.30
N PHE A 29 11.14 -1.72 -3.52
CA PHE A 29 10.26 -1.36 -4.64
C PHE A 29 10.97 -0.59 -5.76
N ARG A 30 12.29 -0.36 -5.67
CA ARG A 30 13.08 0.40 -6.68
C ARG A 30 13.00 -0.17 -8.11
N GLY A 31 12.64 -1.44 -8.26
CA GLY A 31 12.46 -2.08 -9.56
C GLY A 31 11.15 -1.70 -10.27
N LEU A 32 10.22 -1.02 -9.60
CA LEU A 32 8.95 -0.63 -10.22
C LEU A 32 9.08 0.66 -11.00
N SER A 33 8.54 0.66 -12.22
CA SER A 33 8.30 1.91 -12.93
C SER A 33 7.21 2.74 -12.24
N ALA A 34 7.25 4.06 -12.40
CA ALA A 34 6.17 4.94 -11.95
C ALA A 34 4.81 4.52 -12.54
N GLU A 35 4.82 4.02 -13.78
CA GLU A 35 3.62 3.49 -14.44
C GLU A 35 3.04 2.28 -13.70
N ALA A 36 3.91 1.38 -13.23
CA ALA A 36 3.54 0.20 -12.44
C ALA A 36 3.01 0.58 -11.06
N ILE A 37 3.62 1.56 -10.39
CA ILE A 37 3.13 2.09 -9.10
C ILE A 37 1.73 2.67 -9.25
N ILE A 38 1.51 3.51 -10.27
CA ILE A 38 0.19 4.10 -10.55
C ILE A 38 -0.82 3.00 -10.90
N LEU A 39 -0.43 2.01 -11.72
CA LEU A 39 -1.30 0.89 -12.06
C LEU A 39 -1.69 0.10 -10.82
N TYR A 40 -0.74 -0.23 -9.95
CA TYR A 40 -1.00 -0.94 -8.70
C TYR A 40 -1.98 -0.19 -7.80
N SER A 41 -1.83 1.13 -7.66
CA SER A 41 -2.78 1.96 -6.92
C SER A 41 -4.19 1.92 -7.50
N ILE A 42 -4.32 1.83 -8.83
CA ILE A 42 -5.64 1.68 -9.49
C ILE A 42 -6.23 0.31 -9.15
N LEU A 43 -5.42 -0.75 -9.19
CA LEU A 43 -5.86 -2.09 -8.84
C LEU A 43 -6.29 -2.19 -7.37
N LEU A 44 -5.58 -1.51 -6.45
CA LEU A 44 -5.99 -1.39 -5.04
C LEU A 44 -7.35 -0.72 -4.90
N LYS A 45 -7.57 0.43 -5.57
CA LYS A 45 -8.88 1.11 -5.58
C LYS A 45 -9.99 0.20 -6.11
N GLN A 46 -9.71 -0.53 -7.20
CA GLN A 46 -10.66 -1.50 -7.78
C GLN A 46 -10.93 -2.67 -6.83
N THR A 47 -9.94 -3.16 -6.10
CA THR A 47 -10.11 -4.24 -5.12
C THR A 47 -11.12 -3.84 -4.03
N GLY A 48 -11.09 -2.60 -3.57
CA GLY A 48 -12.10 -2.07 -2.65
C GLY A 48 -13.52 -2.06 -3.24
N MET A 49 -13.66 -1.79 -4.55
CA MET A 49 -14.95 -1.91 -5.24
C MET A 49 -15.38 -3.37 -5.42
N SER A 50 -14.46 -4.25 -5.77
CA SER A 50 -14.71 -5.68 -5.95
C SER A 50 -15.11 -6.36 -4.64
N PHE A 51 -14.53 -5.95 -3.51
CA PHE A 51 -14.96 -6.39 -2.18
C PHE A 51 -16.42 -5.98 -1.91
N LYS A 52 -16.80 -4.74 -2.20
CA LYS A 52 -18.19 -4.26 -2.07
C LYS A 52 -19.16 -5.01 -2.99
N ASN A 53 -18.69 -5.45 -4.16
CA ASN A 53 -19.46 -6.26 -5.12
C ASN A 53 -19.44 -7.77 -4.81
N ASN A 54 -18.89 -8.17 -3.65
CA ASN A 54 -18.76 -9.56 -3.23
C ASN A 54 -18.01 -10.46 -4.24
N TRP A 55 -17.02 -9.90 -4.94
CA TRP A 55 -16.11 -10.67 -5.82
C TRP A 55 -15.00 -11.29 -4.99
N ILE A 56 -15.38 -12.35 -4.27
CA ILE A 56 -14.55 -13.07 -3.32
C ILE A 56 -14.53 -14.53 -3.74
N ASP A 57 -13.35 -15.16 -3.73
CA ASP A 57 -13.23 -16.59 -4.01
C ASP A 57 -13.55 -17.46 -2.78
N LYS A 58 -13.44 -18.78 -2.95
CA LYS A 58 -13.73 -19.75 -1.88
C LYS A 58 -12.78 -19.65 -0.68
N GLU A 59 -11.61 -19.05 -0.85
CA GLU A 59 -10.59 -18.88 0.17
C GLU A 59 -10.69 -17.50 0.84
N GLY A 60 -11.72 -16.71 0.51
CA GLY A 60 -11.89 -15.37 1.06
C GLY A 60 -11.03 -14.29 0.39
N ARG A 61 -10.40 -14.59 -0.76
CA ARG A 61 -9.56 -13.62 -1.48
C ARG A 61 -10.39 -12.81 -2.46
N VAL A 62 -10.21 -11.50 -2.43
CA VAL A 62 -10.84 -10.59 -3.38
C VAL A 62 -10.12 -10.68 -4.72
N PHE A 63 -10.89 -10.79 -5.80
CA PHE A 63 -10.37 -10.75 -7.16
C PHE A 63 -11.04 -9.63 -7.97
N ILE A 64 -10.32 -9.15 -8.98
CA ILE A 64 -10.82 -8.14 -9.91
C ILE A 64 -10.83 -8.71 -11.32
N TYR A 65 -11.91 -8.45 -12.07
CA TYR A 65 -11.90 -8.63 -13.51
C TYR A 65 -11.23 -7.41 -14.14
N PHE A 66 -10.10 -7.62 -14.81
CA PHE A 66 -9.36 -6.51 -15.38
C PHE A 66 -8.63 -6.90 -16.65
N THR A 67 -8.98 -6.23 -17.75
CA THR A 67 -8.46 -6.55 -19.08
C THR A 67 -7.32 -5.62 -19.46
N VAL A 68 -6.49 -6.06 -20.41
CA VAL A 68 -5.39 -5.23 -20.94
C VAL A 68 -5.99 -4.00 -21.65
N GLU A 69 -7.11 -4.18 -22.34
CA GLU A 69 -7.84 -3.13 -23.04
C GLU A 69 -8.32 -2.03 -22.08
N GLU A 70 -8.74 -2.39 -20.88
CA GLU A 70 -9.17 -1.42 -19.87
C GLU A 70 -8.00 -0.60 -19.32
N ILE A 71 -6.83 -1.22 -19.16
CA ILE A 71 -5.58 -0.53 -18.80
C ILE A 71 -5.19 0.47 -19.89
N MET A 72 -5.18 0.01 -21.14
CA MET A 72 -4.86 0.86 -22.29
C MET A 72 -5.77 2.08 -22.33
N LYS A 73 -7.08 1.89 -22.15
CA LYS A 73 -8.05 2.99 -22.15
C LYS A 73 -7.85 3.95 -20.98
N ARG A 74 -7.65 3.44 -19.75
CA ARG A 74 -7.51 4.27 -18.55
C ARG A 74 -6.19 5.04 -18.50
N ARG A 75 -5.10 4.43 -18.99
CA ARG A 75 -3.77 5.04 -18.96
C ARG A 75 -3.39 5.73 -20.27
N ASN A 76 -4.18 5.54 -21.33
CA ASN A 76 -3.86 5.99 -22.67
C ASN A 76 -2.48 5.49 -23.15
N ILE A 77 -2.22 4.20 -22.94
CA ILE A 77 -0.93 3.56 -23.29
C ILE A 77 -1.13 2.46 -24.33
N SER A 78 -0.05 2.17 -25.06
CA SER A 78 -0.03 1.09 -26.03
C SER A 78 -0.20 -0.29 -25.37
N LYS A 79 -0.73 -1.26 -26.13
CA LYS A 79 -0.86 -2.65 -25.69
C LYS A 79 0.45 -3.25 -25.15
N PRO A 80 1.62 -3.13 -25.84
CA PRO A 80 2.86 -3.68 -25.30
C PRO A 80 3.27 -2.99 -24.00
N THR A 81 3.06 -1.68 -23.86
CA THR A 81 3.33 -0.97 -22.59
C THR A 81 2.44 -1.50 -21.47
N ALA A 82 1.13 -1.65 -21.69
CA ALA A 82 0.21 -2.17 -20.68
C ALA A 82 0.59 -3.59 -20.22
N ILE A 83 0.98 -4.46 -21.16
CA ILE A 83 1.45 -5.82 -20.85
C ILE A 83 2.75 -5.76 -20.05
N LYS A 84 3.70 -4.91 -20.44
CA LYS A 84 4.97 -4.73 -19.72
C LYS A 84 4.74 -4.26 -18.28
N THR A 85 3.89 -3.26 -18.09
CA THR A 85 3.55 -2.74 -16.75
C THR A 85 2.87 -3.81 -15.89
N LEU A 86 1.98 -4.62 -16.47
CA LEU A 86 1.40 -5.76 -15.75
C LEU A 86 2.45 -6.83 -15.43
N ASP A 87 3.38 -7.09 -16.33
CA ASP A 87 4.46 -8.06 -16.14
C ASP A 87 5.43 -7.63 -15.03
N GLU A 88 5.71 -6.32 -14.88
CA GLU A 88 6.50 -5.77 -13.77
C GLU A 88 5.85 -6.01 -12.39
N LEU A 89 4.52 -6.01 -12.33
CA LEU A 89 3.77 -6.26 -11.09
C LEU A 89 3.54 -7.75 -10.82
N ASP A 90 3.54 -8.59 -11.85
CA ASP A 90 3.13 -9.99 -11.78
C ASP A 90 4.14 -10.89 -11.07
N VAL A 91 3.65 -11.87 -10.31
CA VAL A 91 4.46 -12.85 -9.58
C VAL A 91 5.42 -13.67 -10.45
N LYS A 92 5.11 -13.88 -11.74
CA LYS A 92 5.94 -14.73 -12.60
C LYS A 92 7.14 -14.01 -13.21
N LYS A 93 7.04 -12.70 -13.41
CA LYS A 93 8.02 -11.92 -14.18
C LYS A 93 8.63 -10.75 -13.42
N GLY A 94 7.92 -10.24 -12.43
CA GLY A 94 8.29 -9.02 -11.74
C GLY A 94 8.20 -9.17 -10.22
N MET A 95 7.73 -8.12 -9.56
CA MET A 95 7.85 -7.97 -8.11
C MET A 95 6.85 -8.81 -7.31
N GLY A 96 5.80 -9.34 -7.95
CA GLY A 96 4.80 -10.18 -7.28
C GLY A 96 3.78 -9.41 -6.44
N LEU A 97 3.51 -8.15 -6.78
CA LEU A 97 2.41 -7.37 -6.21
C LEU A 97 1.03 -7.84 -6.71
N ILE A 98 0.99 -8.53 -7.85
CA ILE A 98 -0.25 -9.11 -8.39
C ILE A 98 -0.05 -10.55 -8.85
N GLU A 99 -1.16 -11.27 -8.96
CA GLU A 99 -1.22 -12.59 -9.57
C GLU A 99 -2.36 -12.65 -10.58
N ARG A 100 -2.02 -12.93 -11.85
CA ARG A 100 -2.98 -13.04 -12.94
C ARG A 100 -3.35 -14.50 -13.20
N VAL A 101 -4.64 -14.80 -13.20
CA VAL A 101 -5.17 -16.13 -13.49
C VAL A 101 -6.05 -16.08 -14.74
N ARG A 102 -5.77 -16.96 -15.70
CA ARG A 102 -6.57 -17.14 -16.93
C ARG A 102 -7.67 -18.16 -16.65
N LEU A 103 -8.92 -17.76 -16.81
CA LEU A 103 -10.09 -18.62 -16.54
C LEU A 103 -10.56 -19.47 -17.74
N GLY A 104 -9.93 -19.32 -18.92
CA GLY A 104 -10.25 -20.08 -20.13
C GLY A 104 -11.09 -19.32 -21.16
N LEU A 105 -11.62 -20.05 -22.16
CA LEU A 105 -12.32 -19.48 -23.33
C LEU A 105 -13.56 -18.67 -22.91
N GLY A 106 -13.61 -17.41 -23.34
CA GLY A 106 -14.75 -16.50 -23.17
C GLY A 106 -14.87 -15.83 -21.79
N LYS A 107 -14.03 -16.20 -20.81
CA LYS A 107 -14.04 -15.58 -19.48
C LYS A 107 -12.94 -14.51 -19.37
N PRO A 108 -13.24 -13.34 -18.79
CA PRO A 108 -12.21 -12.33 -18.51
C PRO A 108 -11.17 -12.89 -17.53
N ASN A 109 -9.92 -12.46 -17.69
CA ASN A 109 -8.86 -12.78 -16.74
C ASN A 109 -9.19 -12.15 -15.38
N ILE A 110 -8.81 -12.86 -14.31
CA ILE A 110 -8.88 -12.33 -12.96
C ILE A 110 -7.48 -11.95 -12.48
N ILE A 111 -7.43 -10.91 -11.65
CA ILE A 111 -6.22 -10.47 -11.00
C ILE A 111 -6.47 -10.50 -9.48
N TYR A 112 -5.54 -11.10 -8.75
CA TYR A 112 -5.45 -10.98 -7.30
C TYR A 112 -4.40 -9.92 -6.98
N VAL A 113 -4.77 -8.94 -6.15
CA VAL A 113 -3.86 -7.89 -5.68
C VAL A 113 -3.32 -8.31 -4.33
N LYS A 114 -1.99 -8.38 -4.19
CA LYS A 114 -1.33 -8.79 -2.96
C LYS A 114 -1.00 -7.59 -2.09
N ASP A 115 -0.95 -7.82 -0.78
CA ASP A 115 -0.54 -6.81 0.19
C ASP A 115 0.97 -6.59 0.12
N PHE A 116 1.38 -5.36 -0.22
CA PHE A 116 2.79 -4.96 -0.30
C PHE A 116 3.53 -5.08 1.04
N MET A 117 2.83 -5.08 2.18
CA MET A 117 3.45 -5.28 3.50
C MET A 117 3.92 -6.72 3.73
N SER A 118 3.46 -7.69 2.93
CA SER A 118 3.82 -9.10 3.08
C SER A 118 5.33 -9.35 2.91
N ILE A 119 6.04 -8.48 2.18
CA ILE A 119 7.48 -8.62 1.96
C ILE A 119 8.30 -8.52 3.25
N PHE A 120 7.83 -7.75 4.23
CA PHE A 120 8.52 -7.57 5.51
C PHE A 120 8.33 -8.76 6.44
N GLN A 121 7.18 -9.43 6.36
CA GLN A 121 6.91 -10.65 7.14
C GLN A 121 7.85 -11.80 6.74
N VAL A 122 8.15 -11.91 5.44
CA VAL A 122 9.08 -12.93 4.94
C VAL A 122 10.51 -12.66 5.44
N LYS A 123 10.97 -11.40 5.38
CA LYS A 123 12.31 -11.02 5.86
C LYS A 123 12.49 -11.27 7.37
N GLU A 124 11.49 -10.96 8.19
CA GLU A 124 11.55 -11.25 9.63
C GLU A 124 11.64 -12.76 9.90
N ASN A 125 10.90 -13.57 9.16
CA ASN A 125 10.96 -15.03 9.27
C ASN A 125 12.33 -15.58 8.81
N ASP A 126 12.92 -15.06 7.74
CA ASP A 126 14.24 -15.48 7.26
C ASP A 126 15.37 -15.04 8.22
N LEU A 127 15.27 -13.84 8.81
CA LEU A 127 16.17 -13.36 9.85
C LEU A 127 16.07 -14.18 11.14
N GLN A 128 14.89 -14.68 11.50
CA GLN A 128 14.72 -15.59 12.63
C GLN A 128 15.24 -17.00 12.31
N LYS A 129 15.07 -17.45 11.06
CA LYS A 129 15.59 -18.75 10.60
C LYS A 129 17.12 -18.76 10.56
N SER A 130 17.77 -17.66 10.18
CA SER A 130 19.23 -17.55 10.18
C SER A 130 19.83 -17.47 11.60
N LYS A 131 19.14 -16.84 12.56
CA LYS A 131 19.55 -16.86 13.98
C LYS A 131 19.50 -18.25 14.61
N ASN A 132 18.63 -19.14 14.11
CA ASN A 132 18.56 -20.53 14.57
C ASN A 132 19.63 -21.43 13.92
N LEU A 133 20.39 -20.95 12.93
CA LEU A 133 21.49 -21.70 12.31
C LEU A 133 22.88 -21.37 12.89
N THR A 134 23.03 -20.35 13.75
CA THR A 134 24.34 -19.92 14.25
C THR A 134 24.75 -20.56 15.59
N SER A 135 23.97 -21.48 16.14
CA SER A 135 24.34 -22.22 17.36
C SER A 135 25.29 -23.41 17.12
N GLU A 136 25.68 -23.72 15.88
CA GLU A 136 26.46 -24.93 15.54
C GLU A 136 27.76 -24.71 14.75
N VAL A 137 28.33 -23.50 14.72
CA VAL A 137 29.70 -23.34 14.21
C VAL A 137 30.59 -22.70 15.28
N LYS A 138 31.22 -23.58 16.05
CA LYS A 138 32.44 -23.27 16.80
C LYS A 138 33.55 -22.89 15.83
N ASP A 139 34.29 -21.84 16.22
CA ASP A 139 35.66 -21.51 15.82
C ASP A 139 35.95 -21.27 14.34
N PHE A 140 35.85 -19.99 13.93
CA PHE A 140 36.81 -19.45 12.94
C PHE A 140 37.38 -18.10 13.41
N ASN A 141 38.69 -18.16 13.65
CA ASN A 141 39.59 -17.11 14.11
C ASN A 141 39.36 -15.72 13.50
N LEU A 142 39.15 -14.75 14.39
CA LEU A 142 39.35 -13.32 14.13
C LEU A 142 40.83 -13.06 13.80
N ARG A 143 41.13 -12.68 12.56
CA ARG A 143 42.42 -12.11 12.18
C ARG A 143 42.20 -10.75 11.51
N SER A 144 42.63 -9.73 12.24
CA SER A 144 42.64 -8.30 11.96
C SER A 144 43.45 -7.89 10.71
N LYS A 145 42.94 -6.92 9.94
CA LYS A 145 43.61 -5.68 9.45
C LYS A 145 42.70 -4.98 8.44
N GLU A 146 42.23 -3.77 8.76
CA GLU A 146 42.78 -2.49 8.25
C GLU A 146 42.81 -2.41 6.72
N ASN A 147 41.91 -1.59 6.16
CA ASN A 147 42.22 -0.65 5.08
C ASN A 147 41.11 0.41 5.00
N GLU A 148 41.54 1.64 5.22
CA GLU A 148 40.81 2.91 5.14
C GLU A 148 40.23 3.14 3.74
N LEU A 149 39.05 3.75 3.66
CA LEU A 149 38.66 4.57 2.51
C LEU A 149 38.08 5.90 2.99
N GLN A 150 38.54 6.94 2.31
CA GLN A 150 38.50 8.35 2.66
C GLN A 150 37.10 8.96 2.75
N GLU A 151 37.03 9.93 3.65
CA GLU A 151 35.94 10.85 3.93
C GLU A 151 35.37 11.52 2.67
N VAL A 152 34.04 11.46 2.51
CA VAL A 152 33.31 12.42 1.68
C VAL A 152 32.24 13.10 2.53
N LYS A 153 32.61 14.31 2.92
CA LYS A 153 31.85 15.45 3.48
C LYS A 153 30.34 15.26 3.70
N ASN A 154 29.99 15.46 4.97
CA ASN A 154 28.66 15.71 5.53
C ASN A 154 27.80 16.61 4.63
N LEU A 155 26.63 16.12 4.24
CA LEU A 155 25.51 16.94 3.84
C LEU A 155 24.50 16.85 4.98
N ASP A 156 24.33 17.93 5.74
CA ASP A 156 23.33 18.03 6.80
C ASP A 156 21.94 17.95 6.17
N SER A 157 21.36 16.75 6.15
CA SER A 157 19.95 16.57 5.90
C SER A 157 19.22 17.07 7.15
N ASN A 158 18.43 18.14 7.01
CA ASN A 158 17.44 18.55 8.01
C ASN A 158 16.34 17.48 8.10
N TYR A 159 16.68 16.38 8.73
CA TYR A 159 15.77 15.30 9.07
C TYR A 159 15.02 15.71 10.34
N ILE A 160 13.78 16.18 10.18
CA ILE A 160 12.86 16.24 11.32
C ILE A 160 12.46 14.80 11.62
N GLU A 161 13.14 14.21 12.58
CA GLU A 161 12.92 12.85 13.06
C GLU A 161 11.63 12.79 13.90
N ASN A 162 10.46 12.76 13.26
CA ASN A 162 9.21 12.40 13.94
C ASN A 162 9.13 10.86 14.06
N ASN A 163 9.95 10.38 14.99
CA ASN A 163 10.19 9.00 15.34
C ASN A 163 8.94 8.32 15.97
N LYS A 164 8.72 7.07 15.57
CA LYS A 164 8.07 5.96 16.30
C LYS A 164 6.57 6.10 16.66
N SER A 165 5.73 5.47 15.85
CA SER A 165 4.57 4.75 16.39
C SER A 165 4.84 3.24 16.38
N LYS A 166 4.78 2.63 17.57
CA LYS A 166 4.76 1.17 17.70
C LYS A 166 3.42 0.70 17.15
N TYR A 167 3.41 0.13 15.94
CA TYR A 167 2.23 -0.53 15.41
C TYR A 167 2.03 -1.86 16.13
N SER A 168 1.42 -1.83 17.32
CA SER A 168 0.62 -2.97 17.75
C SER A 168 -0.61 -3.00 16.87
N LYS A 169 -0.95 -4.19 16.37
CA LYS A 169 -2.19 -4.45 15.66
C LYS A 169 -3.34 -4.17 16.64
N ARG A 170 -3.86 -2.94 16.64
CA ARG A 170 -5.09 -2.62 17.38
C ARG A 170 -6.23 -3.30 16.63
N GLU A 171 -6.86 -4.27 17.27
CA GLU A 171 -8.13 -4.80 16.78
C GLU A 171 -9.16 -3.68 16.88
N TYR A 172 -9.41 -3.01 15.76
CA TYR A 172 -10.44 -1.99 15.65
C TYR A 172 -11.79 -2.69 15.47
N SER A 173 -12.52 -2.91 16.56
CA SER A 173 -13.96 -3.16 16.50
C SER A 173 -14.65 -1.82 16.24
N PHE A 174 -14.95 -1.53 14.98
CA PHE A 174 -15.75 -0.36 14.63
C PHE A 174 -17.15 -0.49 15.23
N GLY A 175 -17.61 0.53 15.97
CA GLY A 175 -19.04 0.72 16.23
C GLY A 175 -19.78 0.91 14.90
N GLU A 176 -21.02 0.42 14.84
CA GLU A 176 -21.74 0.21 13.57
C GLU A 176 -21.98 1.49 12.72
N ASN A 177 -21.82 2.69 13.29
CA ASN A 177 -22.11 3.95 12.61
C ASN A 177 -20.92 4.92 12.69
N GLY A 178 -20.32 5.24 11.54
CA GLY A 178 -19.30 6.28 11.41
C GLY A 178 -19.89 7.67 11.66
N LEU A 179 -19.15 8.49 12.40
CA LEU A 179 -19.52 9.82 12.86
C LEU A 179 -18.94 10.92 11.95
N GLY A 180 -19.62 12.07 11.89
CA GLY A 180 -19.19 13.24 11.12
C GLY A 180 -19.68 13.21 9.68
N THR A 181 -19.57 14.35 8.99
CA THR A 181 -20.08 14.55 7.61
C THR A 181 -19.56 13.53 6.60
N PHE A 182 -18.36 13.01 6.81
CA PHE A 182 -17.71 12.04 5.94
C PHE A 182 -17.74 10.60 6.50
N GLN A 183 -18.40 10.37 7.64
CA GLN A 183 -18.56 9.07 8.31
C GLN A 183 -17.25 8.29 8.49
N ASN A 184 -16.15 9.00 8.71
CA ASN A 184 -14.80 8.45 8.81
C ASN A 184 -14.23 8.51 10.24
N VAL A 185 -14.99 9.06 11.18
CA VAL A 185 -14.63 9.12 12.59
C VAL A 185 -15.35 7.99 13.31
N PHE A 186 -14.58 7.14 14.00
CA PHE A 186 -15.13 6.03 14.75
C PHE A 186 -14.58 6.12 16.16
N LEU A 187 -15.48 6.26 17.13
CA LEU A 187 -15.15 6.45 18.52
C LEU A 187 -15.79 5.34 19.33
N ALA A 188 -15.07 4.84 20.34
CA ALA A 188 -15.70 4.02 21.36
C ALA A 188 -16.61 4.88 22.26
N ALA A 189 -17.55 4.25 22.96
CA ALA A 189 -18.44 4.98 23.88
C ALA A 189 -17.68 5.75 24.98
N GLU A 190 -16.52 5.21 25.38
CA GLU A 190 -15.59 5.83 26.33
C GLU A 190 -15.01 7.13 25.75
N ASP A 191 -14.47 7.10 24.53
CA ASP A 191 -13.89 8.27 23.86
C ASP A 191 -14.92 9.39 23.63
N ILE A 192 -16.17 9.02 23.35
CA ILE A 192 -17.28 9.99 23.18
C ILE A 192 -17.54 10.72 24.49
N SER A 193 -17.54 10.00 25.62
CA SER A 193 -17.80 10.58 26.94
C SER A 193 -16.69 11.57 27.34
N ASP A 194 -15.42 11.21 27.12
CA ASP A 194 -14.29 12.09 27.39
C ASP A 194 -14.33 13.36 26.52
N LEU A 195 -14.66 13.22 25.23
CA LEU A 195 -14.81 14.34 24.31
C LEU A 195 -16.00 15.24 24.68
N GLN A 196 -17.10 14.67 25.18
CA GLN A 196 -18.26 15.44 25.65
C GLN A 196 -17.87 16.37 26.81
N ILE A 197 -17.00 15.89 27.71
CA ILE A 197 -16.48 16.65 28.86
C ILE A 197 -15.50 17.73 28.39
N ILE A 198 -14.53 17.37 27.54
CA ILE A 198 -13.51 18.30 27.03
C ILE A 198 -14.12 19.42 26.21
N MET A 199 -15.10 19.10 25.36
CA MET A 199 -15.70 20.05 24.42
C MET A 199 -16.97 20.72 24.94
N ASN A 200 -17.38 20.44 26.19
CA ASN A 200 -18.46 21.10 26.92
C ASN A 200 -19.69 21.44 26.04
N SER A 201 -20.24 20.42 25.36
CA SER A 201 -21.41 20.49 24.46
C SER A 201 -21.17 20.97 23.02
N GLN A 202 -19.93 21.23 22.60
CA GLN A 202 -19.63 21.56 21.20
C GLN A 202 -19.45 20.33 20.30
N LEU A 203 -19.38 19.13 20.86
CA LEU A 203 -19.10 17.89 20.13
C LEU A 203 -20.11 17.64 19.00
N GLU A 204 -21.40 17.96 19.22
CA GLU A 204 -22.49 17.81 18.25
C GLU A 204 -22.32 18.70 17.00
N ASN A 205 -21.48 19.73 17.05
CA ASN A 205 -21.17 20.55 15.87
C ASN A 205 -20.19 19.86 14.91
N TYR A 206 -19.43 18.88 15.39
CA TYR A 206 -18.37 18.21 14.64
C TYR A 206 -18.74 16.76 14.28
N ILE A 207 -19.65 16.18 15.05
CA ILE A 207 -20.13 14.82 14.91
C ILE A 207 -21.63 14.89 14.60
N ARG A 208 -21.97 14.87 13.31
CA ARG A 208 -23.32 14.71 12.77
C ARG A 208 -23.43 13.39 12.03
#